data_AF-A0A7C3WMI4-F1
#
_entry.id   AF-A0A7C3WMI4-F1
#
_cell.length_a   1.000
_cell.length_b   1.000
_cell.length_c   1.000
_cell.angle_alpha   90.00
_cell.angle_beta   90.00
_cell.angle_gamma   90.00
#
_symmetry.space_group_name_H-M   'P 1'
#
loop_
_entity.id
_entity.type
_entity.pdbx_description
1 polymer ?
#
loop_
_entity_poly.entity_id
_entity_poly.type
_entity_poly.pdbx_seq_one_letter_code
_entity_poly.pdbx_strand_id
1 'polypeptide(L)' 'MEEAKRLRRRVLLTLLALPILIAGLVLLGVFAGFYVASLYKSTSILFPLLFSGLGFAASLIISYLIAKRVATTPPEKEEK' A
#
# COMPACT_ATOMS: atom_id res chain seq x y z
N MET A 1 9.53 21.26 22.20
CA MET A 1 8.93 19.91 22.44
C MET A 1 7.75 19.59 21.52
N GLU A 2 7.08 20.58 20.89
CA GLU A 2 5.94 20.32 19.99
C GLU A 2 6.34 19.72 18.63
N GLU A 3 7.51 20.09 18.09
CA GLU A 3 8.01 19.59 16.80
C GLU A 3 8.23 18.06 16.80
N ALA A 4 8.80 17.51 17.88
CA ALA A 4 8.98 16.07 18.04
C ALA A 4 7.64 15.31 18.10
N LYS A 5 6.58 15.96 18.62
CA LYS A 5 5.23 15.41 18.66
C LYS A 5 4.58 15.40 17.28
N ARG A 6 4.76 16.45 16.46
CA ARG A 6 4.26 16.53 15.08
C ARG A 6 4.98 15.53 14.16
N LEU A 7 6.31 15.42 14.26
CA LEU A 7 7.09 14.41 13.54
C LEU A 7 6.67 12.98 13.90
N ARG A 8 6.51 12.67 15.19
CA ARG A 8 6.00 11.36 15.63
C ARG A 8 4.62 11.06 15.06
N ARG A 9 3.71 12.04 15.01
CA ARG A 9 2.35 11.85 14.47
C ARG A 9 2.37 11.56 12.98
N ARG A 10 3.19 12.26 12.20
CA ARG A 10 3.34 12.03 10.75
C ARG A 10 3.97 10.67 10.48
N VAL A 11 5.01 10.29 11.22
CA VAL A 11 5.63 8.95 11.10
C VAL A 11 4.65 7.84 11.49
N LEU A 12 3.91 7.98 12.59
CA LEU A 12 2.88 7.02 13.01
C LEU A 12 1.77 6.87 11.97
N LEU A 13 1.28 7.96 11.40
CA LEU A 13 0.26 7.92 10.35
C LEU A 13 0.78 7.20 9.10
N THR A 14 2.01 7.49 8.66
CA THR A 14 2.61 6.78 7.53
C THR A 14 2.82 5.30 7.82
N LEU A 15 3.27 4.95 9.04
CA LEU A 15 3.49 3.57 9.46
C LEU A 15 2.20 2.75 9.52
N LEU A 16 1.06 3.40 9.77
CA LEU A 16 -0.25 2.75 9.86
C LEU A 16 -0.97 2.73 8.51
N ALA A 17 -0.82 3.78 7.69
CA ALA A 17 -1.42 3.87 6.38
C ALA A 17 -0.79 2.90 5.36
N LEU A 18 0.54 2.72 5.40
CA LEU A 18 1.26 1.80 4.50
C LEU A 18 0.75 0.35 4.55
N PRO A 19 0.70 -0.32 5.72
CA PRO A 19 0.27 -1.70 5.80
C PRO A 19 -1.21 -1.87 5.44
N ILE A 20 -2.05 -0.87 5.73
CA ILE A 20 -3.46 -0.87 5.30
C ILE A 20 -3.56 -0.78 3.77
N LEU A 21 -2.76 0.07 3.13
CA LEU A 21 -2.70 0.18 1.67
C LEU A 21 -2.22 -1.12 1.03
N ILE A 22 -1.18 -1.73 1.59
CA ILE A 22 -0.63 -3.02 1.14
C ILE A 22 -1.71 -4.11 1.26
N ALA A 23 -2.33 -4.23 2.43
CA ALA A 23 -3.39 -5.21 2.66
C ALA A 23 -4.56 -5.01 1.70
N GLY A 24 -4.98 -3.76 1.47
CA GLY A 24 -6.06 -3.43 0.54
C GLY A 24 -5.75 -3.84 -0.90
N LEU A 25 -4.55 -3.53 -1.39
CA LEU A 25 -4.12 -3.90 -2.76
C LEU A 25 -3.97 -5.41 -2.94
N VAL A 26 -3.43 -6.11 -1.94
CA VAL A 26 -3.30 -7.56 -1.97
C VAL A 26 -4.68 -8.21 -1.98
N LEU A 27 -5.60 -7.77 -1.11
CA LEU A 27 -6.98 -8.28 -1.08
C LEU A 27 -7.70 -8.03 -2.40
N LEU A 28 -7.59 -6.83 -2.96
CA LEU A 28 -8.14 -6.52 -4.29
C LEU A 28 -7.60 -7.47 -5.37
N GLY A 29 -6.29 -7.74 -5.35
CA GLY A 29 -5.67 -8.73 -6.24
C GLY A 29 -6.27 -10.13 -6.05
N VAL A 30 -6.39 -10.60 -4.81
CA VAL A 30 -7.01 -11.91 -4.50
C VAL A 30 -8.44 -11.99 -5.04
N PHE A 31 -9.27 -10.98 -4.75
CA PHE A 31 -10.67 -10.94 -5.23
C PHE A 31 -10.74 -10.91 -6.76
N ALA A 32 -9.90 -10.11 -7.42
CA ALA A 32 -9.81 -10.07 -8.88
C ALA A 32 -9.40 -11.43 -9.45
N GLY A 33 -8.42 -12.11 -8.84
CA GLY A 33 -7.99 -13.43 -9.26
C GLY A 33 -9.07 -14.50 -9.10
N PHE A 34 -9.87 -14.46 -8.03
CA PHE A 34 -11.03 -15.35 -7.87
C PHE A 34 -12.13 -15.05 -8.89
N TYR A 35 -12.38 -13.77 -9.19
CA TYR A 35 -13.33 -13.37 -10.22
C TYR A 35 -12.92 -13.92 -11.60
N VAL A 36 -11.65 -13.78 -11.95
CA VAL A 36 -11.10 -14.34 -13.20
C VAL A 36 -11.18 -15.87 -13.21
N ALA A 37 -10.82 -16.54 -12.12
CA ALA A 37 -10.93 -18.00 -12.01
C ALA A 37 -12.38 -18.48 -12.26
N SER A 38 -13.36 -17.74 -11.72
CA SER A 38 -14.78 -18.00 -11.91
C SER A 38 -15.21 -17.87 -13.39
N LEU A 39 -14.68 -16.89 -14.12
CA LEU A 39 -14.96 -16.73 -15.56
C LEU A 39 -14.46 -17.92 -16.37
N TYR A 40 -13.30 -18.47 -16.01
CA TYR A 40 -12.73 -19.66 -16.64
C TYR A 40 -13.30 -20.98 -16.10
N LYS A 41 -14.32 -20.94 -15.21
CA LYS A 41 -14.87 -22.11 -14.50
C LYS A 41 -13.80 -22.98 -13.83
N SER A 42 -12.69 -22.36 -13.45
CA SER A 42 -11.57 -23.03 -12.82
C SER A 42 -11.67 -22.85 -11.31
N THR A 43 -11.65 -23.95 -10.56
CA THR A 43 -11.51 -23.94 -9.09
C THR A 43 -10.06 -23.79 -8.65
N SER A 44 -9.14 -23.52 -9.58
CA SER A 44 -7.71 -23.40 -9.28
C SER A 44 -7.40 -22.10 -8.55
N ILE A 45 -6.60 -22.23 -7.49
CA ILE A 45 -6.11 -21.12 -6.66
C ILE A 45 -4.99 -20.34 -7.38
N LEU A 46 -4.55 -20.81 -8.55
CA LEU A 46 -3.44 -20.23 -9.32
C LEU A 46 -3.71 -18.77 -9.70
N PHE A 47 -4.93 -18.44 -10.15
CA PHE A 47 -5.29 -17.07 -10.52
C PHE A 47 -5.31 -16.11 -9.31
N PRO A 48 -6.00 -16.42 -8.19
CA PRO A 48 -5.87 -15.65 -6.96
C PRO A 48 -4.42 -15.46 -6.51
N LEU A 49 -3.59 -16.51 -6.59
CA LEU A 49 -2.20 -16.45 -6.17
C LEU A 49 -1.37 -15.49 -7.04
N LEU A 50 -1.53 -15.58 -8.37
CA LEU A 50 -0.83 -14.70 -9.32
C LEU A 50 -1.26 -13.23 -9.15
N PHE A 51 -2.56 -12.98 -9.06
CA PHE A 51 -3.07 -11.62 -8.87
C PHE A 51 -2.75 -11.05 -7.48
N SER A 52 -2.71 -11.87 -6.43
CA SER A 52 -2.21 -11.49 -5.11
C SER A 52 -0.73 -11.09 -5.16
N GLY A 53 0.09 -11.85 -5.90
CA GLY A 53 1.50 -11.52 -6.11
C GLY A 53 1.68 -10.19 -6.82
N LEU A 54 0.87 -9.92 -7.85
CA LEU A 54 0.86 -8.62 -8.56
C LEU A 54 0.39 -7.48 -7.65
N GLY A 55 -0.66 -7.69 -6.86
CA GLY A 55 -1.15 -6.72 -5.87
C GLY A 55 -0.09 -6.39 -4.81
N PHE A 56 0.64 -7.40 -4.35
CA PHE A 56 1.76 -7.22 -3.45
C PHE A 56 2.92 -6.44 -4.09
N ALA A 57 3.34 -6.80 -5.31
CA ALA A 57 4.38 -6.07 -6.02
C ALA A 57 4.02 -4.60 -6.27
N ALA A 58 2.78 -4.32 -6.70
CA ALA A 58 2.26 -2.98 -6.86
C ALA A 58 2.29 -2.20 -5.54
N SER A 59 1.93 -2.85 -4.42
CA SER A 59 1.94 -2.23 -3.11
C SER A 59 3.34 -1.83 -2.64
N LEU A 60 4.38 -2.61 -2.98
CA LEU A 60 5.77 -2.27 -2.68
C LEU A 60 6.25 -1.07 -3.48
N ILE A 61 5.89 -1.01 -4.78
CA ILE A 61 6.22 0.13 -5.65
C ILE A 61 5.57 1.40 -5.11
N ILE A 62 4.28 1.35 -4.77
CA ILE A 62 3.53 2.48 -4.22
C ILE A 62 4.13 2.90 -2.86
N SER A 63 4.44 1.94 -1.99
CA SER A 63 5.08 2.18 -0.70
C SER A 63 6.44 2.87 -0.86
N TYR A 64 7.25 2.43 -1.84
CA TYR A 64 8.52 3.06 -2.16
C TYR A 64 8.34 4.48 -2.68
N LEU A 65 7.37 4.73 -3.56
CA LEU A 65 7.07 6.08 -4.06
C LEU A 65 6.60 7.02 -2.95
N ILE A 66 5.77 6.53 -2.02
CA ILE A 66 5.33 7.28 -0.84
C ILE A 66 6.52 7.59 0.06
N ALA A 67 7.34 6.59 0.40
CA ALA A 67 8.53 6.77 1.22
C ALA A 67 9.51 7.76 0.59
N LYS A 68 9.73 7.66 -0.73
CA LYS A 68 10.57 8.59 -1.50
C LYS A 68 9.99 10.01 -1.44
N ARG A 69 8.69 10.19 -1.69
CA ARG A 69 8.01 11.50 -1.59
C ARG A 69 8.14 12.09 -0.20
N VAL A 70 7.92 11.31 0.85
CA VAL A 70 8.06 11.78 2.24
C VAL A 70 9.49 12.17 2.56
N ALA A 71 10.49 11.44 2.06
CA ALA A 71 11.90 11.74 2.26
C ALA A 71 12.39 12.97 1.47
N THR A 72 11.86 13.20 0.26
CA THR A 72 12.29 14.30 -0.62
C THR A 72 11.47 15.59 -0.44
N THR A 73 10.36 15.55 0.29
CA THR A 73 9.59 16.75 0.60
C THR A 73 10.25 17.41 1.81
N PRO A 74 10.89 18.59 1.67
CA PRO A 74 11.41 19.32 2.83
C PRO A 74 10.25 19.58 3.79
N PRO A 75 10.49 19.60 5.12
CA PRO A 75 9.43 19.91 6.08
C PRO A 75 8.74 21.19 5.63
N GLU A 76 7.43 21.08 5.48
CA GLU A 76 6.51 22.15 5.16
C GLU A 76 6.89 23.36 6.02
N LYS A 77 7.47 24.39 5.38
CA LYS A 77 7.61 25.69 6.03
C LYS A 77 6.17 26.15 6.27
N GLU A 78 5.74 26.11 7.52
CA GLU A 78 4.51 26.76 7.95
C GLU A 78 4.64 28.24 7.57
N GLU A 79 3.85 28.66 6.59
CA GLU A 79 3.74 30.05 6.18
C GLU A 79 2.95 30.78 7.27
N LYS A 80 3.71 31.50 8.11
CA LYS A 80 3.37 32.61 9.02
C LYS A 80 2.23 32.45 10.03
#